data_AF-A0AA39RRW9-F1
#
_entry.id   AF-A0AA39RRW9-F1
#
_cell.length_a   1.000
_cell.length_b   1.000
_cell.length_c   1.000
_cell.angle_alpha   90.00
_cell.angle_beta   90.00
_cell.angle_gamma   90.00
#
_symmetry.space_group_name_H-M   'P 1'
#
loop_
_entity.id
_entity.type
_entity.pdbx_description
1 polymer ?
#
loop_
_entity_poly.entity_id
_entity_poly.type
_entity_poly.pdbx_seq_one_letter_code
_entity_poly.pdbx_strand_id
1 'polypeptide(L)'
;MRRMKLSTDTKTGKKIQLTSWTSNSDPSIGSFSAGISLLNMPQIFIWKTENNQNLPFWRSGQWNGREFMGISNVNSVYLGGFELVEDNEEGSAYVSFDFSIAPSTYFILSPQGRIIQKDQDNGKDEWTSSYTYPQNECDIYGRCGSFGRCEANRKPICSCLRGFEPKNLEAWKGGNWTGGCVRRTPLQCGIVNKTNGEANKEDGFLKLGMIKVPDFAERTSAPEEKCREICLSNCSCIAYAYDVGIGCMSWRDNLTDVQQFYNKGTDFYVRVAPSELAADKKDMKVAIIVPVVVGTVAIAICAFSYGGGWRNVKQ
;
A
#
# COMPACT_ATOMS: atom_id res chain seq x y z
N MET A 1 -25.84 -1.04 -8.20
CA MET A 1 -26.42 -2.10 -9.08
C MET A 1 -25.64 -2.17 -10.38
N ARG A 2 -25.79 -3.23 -11.17
CA ARG A 2 -25.17 -3.37 -12.51
C ARG A 2 -25.41 -2.11 -13.35
N ARG A 3 -24.37 -1.61 -14.05
CA ARG A 3 -24.37 -0.37 -14.85
C ARG A 3 -24.66 0.94 -14.10
N MET A 4 -24.88 0.90 -12.78
CA MET A 4 -24.92 2.12 -11.99
C MET A 4 -23.54 2.76 -12.00
N LYS A 5 -23.51 4.07 -12.27
CA LYS A 5 -22.29 4.87 -12.27
C LYS A 5 -22.18 5.59 -10.93
N LEU A 6 -21.13 5.31 -10.17
CA LEU A 6 -20.66 6.25 -9.15
C LEU A 6 -19.79 7.27 -9.88
N SER A 7 -19.94 8.55 -9.59
CA SER A 7 -19.25 9.60 -10.33
C SER A 7 -18.84 10.76 -9.45
N THR A 8 -17.85 11.50 -9.91
CA THR A 8 -17.45 12.77 -9.31
C THR A 8 -17.06 13.74 -10.41
N ASP A 9 -17.40 15.00 -10.23
CA ASP A 9 -17.03 16.11 -11.09
C ASP A 9 -16.36 17.17 -10.21
N THR A 10 -15.10 17.45 -10.49
CA THR A 10 -14.30 18.40 -9.69
C THR A 10 -14.60 19.85 -10.02
N LYS A 11 -15.13 20.15 -11.20
CA LYS A 11 -15.49 21.51 -11.62
C LYS A 11 -16.85 21.93 -11.07
N THR A 12 -17.85 21.04 -11.14
CA THR A 12 -19.20 21.34 -10.65
C THR A 12 -19.41 20.94 -9.19
N GLY A 13 -18.52 20.10 -8.64
CA GLY A 13 -18.63 19.56 -7.28
C GLY A 13 -19.70 18.46 -7.14
N LYS A 14 -20.39 18.07 -8.23
CA LYS A 14 -21.41 17.03 -8.20
C LYS A 14 -20.79 15.65 -7.98
N LYS A 15 -21.43 14.84 -7.13
CA LYS A 15 -20.98 13.49 -6.79
C LYS A 15 -22.16 12.53 -6.71
N ILE A 16 -21.99 11.34 -7.29
CA ILE A 16 -22.86 10.18 -7.08
C ILE A 16 -22.05 9.18 -6.28
N GLN A 17 -22.43 9.00 -5.02
CA GLN A 17 -21.74 8.15 -4.04
C GLN A 17 -22.73 7.22 -3.34
N LEU A 18 -22.22 6.12 -2.79
CA LEU A 18 -22.97 5.30 -1.86
C LEU A 18 -23.01 5.99 -0.50
N THR A 19 -24.14 5.87 0.19
CA THR A 19 -24.29 6.25 1.60
C THR A 19 -24.76 5.04 2.38
N SER A 20 -24.22 4.86 3.58
CA SER A 20 -24.66 3.79 4.46
C SER A 20 -26.01 4.13 5.06
N TRP A 21 -26.73 3.11 5.48
CA TRP A 21 -27.82 3.27 6.43
C TRP A 21 -27.26 3.61 7.83
N THR A 22 -28.09 4.20 8.69
CA THR A 22 -27.75 4.43 10.10
C THR A 22 -27.61 3.11 10.86
N SER A 23 -28.49 2.15 10.57
CA SER A 23 -28.42 0.79 11.11
C SER A 23 -29.07 -0.21 10.15
N ASN A 24 -29.01 -1.50 10.46
CA ASN A 24 -29.66 -2.52 9.61
C ASN A 24 -31.19 -2.40 9.58
N SER A 25 -31.79 -1.69 10.54
CA SER A 25 -33.24 -1.48 10.64
C SER A 25 -33.68 -0.05 10.33
N ASP A 26 -32.74 0.89 10.19
CA ASP A 26 -33.04 2.31 9.93
C ASP A 26 -32.35 2.75 8.62
N PRO A 27 -33.13 2.93 7.52
CA PRO A 27 -32.60 3.31 6.21
C PRO A 27 -32.23 4.79 6.07
N SER A 28 -32.32 5.58 7.14
CA SER A 28 -31.83 6.96 7.15
C SER A 28 -30.33 7.04 6.83
N ILE A 29 -29.87 8.21 6.37
CA ILE A 29 -28.47 8.44 5.99
C ILE A 29 -27.57 8.27 7.22
N GLY A 30 -26.71 7.26 7.17
CA GLY A 30 -25.74 6.95 8.22
C GLY A 30 -24.43 7.73 8.08
N SER A 31 -23.43 7.30 8.86
CA SER A 31 -22.17 8.04 9.02
C SER A 31 -21.08 7.68 8.00
N PHE A 32 -21.33 6.78 7.05
CA PHE A 32 -20.35 6.39 6.05
C PHE A 32 -20.83 6.71 4.63
N SER A 33 -19.89 7.13 3.79
CA SER A 33 -20.10 7.24 2.35
C SER A 33 -18.95 6.59 1.57
N ALA A 34 -19.19 6.21 0.32
CA ALA A 34 -18.18 5.62 -0.53
C ALA A 34 -18.30 6.09 -1.98
N GLY A 35 -17.17 6.39 -2.61
CA GLY A 35 -17.15 6.99 -3.94
C GLY A 35 -15.74 7.24 -4.45
N ILE A 36 -15.66 7.97 -5.57
CA ILE A 36 -14.40 8.25 -6.27
C ILE A 36 -13.77 9.53 -5.71
N SER A 37 -12.46 9.49 -5.51
CA SER A 37 -11.61 10.66 -5.34
C SER A 37 -10.70 10.80 -6.57
N LEU A 38 -10.59 12.01 -7.11
CA LEU A 38 -9.72 12.35 -8.24
C LEU A 38 -8.47 13.14 -7.81
N LEU A 39 -8.10 13.07 -6.54
CA LEU A 39 -6.90 13.76 -6.07
C LEU A 39 -5.65 13.09 -6.67
N ASN A 40 -5.05 13.75 -7.67
CA ASN A 40 -3.94 13.32 -8.53
C ASN A 40 -4.23 12.10 -9.44
N MET A 41 -4.89 11.07 -8.90
CA MET A 41 -5.26 9.85 -9.61
C MET A 41 -6.57 9.28 -9.06
N PRO A 42 -7.39 8.61 -9.89
CA PRO A 42 -8.63 8.00 -9.45
C PRO A 42 -8.39 6.91 -8.41
N GLN A 43 -9.14 7.00 -7.32
CA GLN A 43 -9.17 6.06 -6.23
C GLN A 43 -10.59 5.94 -5.70
N ILE A 44 -10.97 4.78 -5.17
CA ILE A 44 -12.19 4.61 -4.39
C ILE A 44 -11.85 4.76 -2.91
N PHE A 45 -12.66 5.54 -2.22
CA PHE A 45 -12.58 5.71 -0.78
C PHE A 45 -13.89 5.33 -0.11
N ILE A 46 -13.77 4.90 1.15
CA ILE A 46 -14.85 4.99 2.12
C ILE A 46 -14.47 6.14 3.06
N TRP A 47 -15.40 7.05 3.30
CA TRP A 47 -15.27 8.11 4.28
C TRP A 47 -16.20 7.85 5.45
N LYS A 48 -15.75 8.26 6.64
CA LYS A 48 -16.56 8.34 7.85
C LYS A 48 -16.79 9.80 8.19
N THR A 49 -18.04 10.20 8.32
CA THR A 49 -18.41 11.52 8.80
C THR A 49 -18.30 11.56 10.31
N GLU A 50 -17.36 12.36 10.81
CA GLU A 50 -17.17 12.64 12.24
C GLU A 50 -17.06 14.15 12.42
N ASN A 51 -17.78 14.74 13.38
CA ASN A 51 -17.74 16.17 13.68
C ASN A 51 -17.92 17.07 12.43
N ASN A 52 -18.85 16.71 11.54
CA ASN A 52 -19.10 17.39 10.25
C ASN A 52 -17.92 17.37 9.26
N GLN A 53 -16.95 16.46 9.44
CA GLN A 53 -15.83 16.25 8.54
C GLN A 53 -15.86 14.82 7.98
N ASN A 54 -15.59 14.68 6.68
CA ASN A 54 -15.47 13.37 6.03
C ASN A 54 -14.02 12.90 6.09
N LEU A 55 -13.71 12.01 7.02
CA LEU A 55 -12.38 11.46 7.23
C LEU A 55 -12.22 10.18 6.40
N PRO A 56 -11.09 9.98 5.69
CA PRO A 56 -10.82 8.71 5.01
C PRO A 56 -10.82 7.54 6.01
N PHE A 57 -11.59 6.50 5.70
CA PHE A 57 -11.71 5.28 6.49
C PHE A 57 -11.07 4.07 5.81
N TRP A 58 -11.17 3.99 4.48
CA TRP A 58 -10.55 2.97 3.65
C TRP A 58 -10.21 3.54 2.27
N ARG A 59 -9.17 3.00 1.63
CA ARG A 59 -8.70 3.41 0.30
C ARG A 59 -8.37 2.19 -0.57
N SER A 60 -8.90 2.18 -1.79
CA SER A 60 -8.68 1.11 -2.78
C SER A 60 -7.28 1.09 -3.37
N GLY A 61 -6.53 2.18 -3.27
CA GLY A 61 -5.34 2.42 -4.08
C GLY A 61 -5.69 3.02 -5.45
N GLN A 62 -4.65 3.49 -6.14
CA GLN A 62 -4.70 4.10 -7.46
C GLN A 62 -5.25 3.12 -8.51
N TRP A 63 -6.05 3.63 -9.44
CA TRP A 63 -6.48 2.90 -10.62
C TRP A 63 -5.35 2.83 -11.65
N ASN A 64 -4.97 1.63 -12.07
CA ASN A 64 -3.93 1.43 -13.10
C ASN A 64 -4.48 1.04 -14.48
N GLY A 65 -5.75 1.30 -14.76
CA GLY A 65 -6.40 0.87 -16.01
C GLY A 65 -6.92 -0.56 -16.00
N ARG A 66 -6.44 -1.41 -15.07
CA ARG A 66 -6.89 -2.80 -14.92
C ARG A 66 -7.51 -3.07 -13.55
N GLU A 67 -6.95 -2.47 -12.51
CA GLU A 67 -7.37 -2.68 -11.14
C GLU A 67 -6.99 -1.53 -10.21
N PHE A 68 -7.57 -1.55 -9.02
CA PHE A 68 -7.13 -0.69 -7.92
C PHE A 68 -5.98 -1.36 -7.18
N MET A 69 -4.84 -0.68 -7.11
CA MET A 69 -3.57 -1.26 -6.65
C MET A 69 -3.56 -1.72 -5.18
N GLY A 70 -4.49 -1.23 -4.35
CA GLY A 70 -4.66 -1.61 -2.96
C GLY A 70 -5.64 -2.76 -2.72
N ILE A 71 -6.23 -3.33 -3.78
CA ILE A 71 -7.06 -4.55 -3.69
C ILE A 71 -6.20 -5.76 -4.07
N SER A 72 -5.72 -6.49 -3.07
CA SER A 72 -4.74 -7.56 -3.25
C SER A 72 -5.34 -8.94 -3.54
N ASN A 73 -6.59 -9.17 -3.13
CA ASN A 73 -7.29 -10.46 -3.19
C ASN A 73 -8.04 -10.69 -4.51
N VAL A 74 -7.96 -9.77 -5.47
CA VAL A 74 -8.55 -9.88 -6.81
C VAL A 74 -7.45 -9.65 -7.83
N ASN A 75 -7.33 -10.50 -8.86
CA ASN A 75 -6.25 -10.38 -9.87
C ASN A 75 -6.50 -9.32 -10.95
N SER A 76 -7.77 -8.96 -11.18
CA SER A 76 -8.18 -7.94 -12.14
C SER A 76 -9.66 -7.65 -11.95
N VAL A 77 -10.01 -6.50 -11.38
CA VAL A 77 -11.43 -6.09 -11.31
C VAL A 77 -11.98 -5.74 -12.69
N TYR A 78 -11.12 -5.27 -13.63
CA TYR A 78 -11.50 -5.04 -15.03
C TYR A 78 -11.98 -6.30 -15.75
N LEU A 79 -11.35 -7.45 -15.50
CA LEU A 79 -11.83 -8.73 -16.08
C LEU A 79 -13.17 -9.18 -15.47
N GLY A 80 -13.51 -8.66 -14.28
CA GLY A 80 -14.86 -8.74 -13.73
C GLY A 80 -15.84 -7.74 -14.33
N GLY A 81 -15.44 -6.92 -15.31
CA GLY A 81 -16.32 -5.91 -15.92
C GLY A 81 -16.43 -4.62 -15.12
N PHE A 82 -15.52 -4.35 -14.17
CA PHE A 82 -15.35 -2.99 -13.66
C PHE A 82 -14.72 -2.10 -14.72
N GLU A 83 -15.23 -0.89 -14.83
CA GLU A 83 -14.72 0.14 -15.72
C GLU A 83 -14.61 1.44 -14.94
N LEU A 84 -13.47 2.11 -15.05
CA LEU A 84 -13.29 3.48 -14.60
C LEU A 84 -12.91 4.33 -15.80
N VAL A 85 -13.71 5.36 -16.05
CA VAL A 85 -13.52 6.29 -17.16
C VAL A 85 -13.28 7.68 -16.59
N GLU A 86 -12.16 8.27 -16.98
CA GLU A 86 -11.79 9.66 -16.69
C GLU A 86 -12.12 10.53 -17.90
N ASP A 87 -12.80 11.63 -17.65
CA ASP A 87 -12.88 12.76 -18.58
C ASP A 87 -11.98 13.88 -18.05
N ASN A 88 -10.76 13.93 -18.57
CA ASN A 88 -9.77 14.92 -18.17
C ASN A 88 -10.14 16.34 -18.62
N GLU A 89 -10.92 16.48 -19.69
CA GLU A 89 -11.36 17.79 -20.18
C GLU A 89 -12.42 18.37 -19.26
N GLU A 90 -13.37 17.55 -18.81
CA GLU A 90 -14.41 17.95 -17.87
C GLU A 90 -13.95 17.89 -16.40
N GLY A 91 -12.84 17.23 -16.10
CA GLY A 91 -12.37 17.00 -14.72
C GLY A 91 -13.33 16.09 -13.95
N SER A 92 -13.96 15.14 -14.65
CA SER A 92 -14.95 14.23 -14.12
C SER A 92 -14.51 12.78 -14.31
N ALA A 93 -15.05 11.88 -13.49
CA ALA A 93 -14.84 10.46 -13.69
C ALA A 93 -16.04 9.68 -13.16
N TYR A 94 -16.22 8.47 -13.70
CA TYR A 94 -17.15 7.51 -13.15
C TYR A 94 -16.55 6.11 -13.08
N VAL A 95 -17.07 5.32 -12.15
CA VAL A 95 -16.84 3.89 -12.04
C VAL A 95 -18.17 3.18 -12.16
N SER A 96 -18.19 2.14 -12.98
CA SER A 96 -19.33 1.23 -13.12
C SER A 96 -18.84 -0.21 -13.20
N PHE A 97 -19.78 -1.15 -13.06
CA PHE A 97 -19.50 -2.55 -13.28
C PHE A 97 -20.60 -3.20 -14.11
N ASP A 98 -20.18 -4.10 -15.01
CA ASP A 98 -21.04 -4.94 -15.83
C ASP A 98 -20.46 -6.36 -15.88
N PHE A 99 -20.68 -7.15 -14.83
CA PHE A 99 -20.24 -8.55 -14.78
C PHE A 99 -21.00 -9.36 -15.84
N SER A 100 -20.28 -9.88 -16.83
CA SER A 100 -20.84 -10.68 -17.92
C SER A 100 -21.21 -12.11 -17.51
N ILE A 101 -20.64 -12.64 -16.42
CA ILE A 101 -20.69 -14.07 -16.05
C ILE A 101 -21.44 -14.32 -14.73
N ALA A 102 -21.69 -13.30 -13.90
CA ALA A 102 -22.34 -13.48 -12.60
C ALA A 102 -23.88 -13.35 -12.70
N PRO A 103 -24.65 -14.13 -11.92
CA PRO A 103 -26.03 -13.79 -11.58
C PRO A 103 -26.13 -12.38 -10.98
N SER A 104 -27.36 -11.87 -10.79
CA SER A 104 -27.63 -10.55 -10.23
C SER A 104 -26.63 -10.18 -9.12
N THR A 105 -25.88 -9.10 -9.32
CA THR A 105 -24.80 -8.65 -8.42
C THR A 105 -25.01 -7.19 -8.04
N TYR A 106 -24.83 -6.86 -6.76
CA TYR A 106 -24.81 -5.47 -6.30
C TYR A 106 -23.81 -5.25 -5.16
N PHE A 107 -23.45 -3.99 -4.96
CA PHE A 107 -22.62 -3.56 -3.83
C PHE A 107 -23.47 -2.74 -2.87
N ILE A 108 -23.25 -2.94 -1.58
CA ILE A 108 -23.83 -2.12 -0.51
C ILE A 108 -22.73 -1.55 0.37
N LEU A 109 -22.98 -0.36 0.92
CA LEU A 109 -22.20 0.20 2.01
C LEU A 109 -22.97 -0.06 3.31
N SER A 110 -22.44 -0.95 4.14
CA SER A 110 -23.03 -1.28 5.44
C SER A 110 -22.90 -0.12 6.44
N PRO A 111 -23.75 -0.08 7.49
CA PRO A 111 -23.63 0.91 8.58
C PRO A 111 -22.27 0.91 9.30
N GLN A 112 -21.51 -0.18 9.21
CA GLN A 112 -20.16 -0.31 9.78
C GLN A 112 -19.05 0.18 8.83
N GLY A 113 -19.40 0.83 7.72
CA GLY A 113 -18.42 1.35 6.76
C GLY A 113 -17.75 0.26 5.94
N ARG A 114 -18.44 -0.85 5.68
CA ARG A 114 -17.93 -1.93 4.82
C ARG A 114 -18.66 -1.95 3.49
N ILE A 115 -17.91 -1.90 2.39
CA ILE A 115 -18.43 -2.24 1.05
C ILE A 115 -18.52 -3.76 0.97
N ILE A 116 -19.71 -4.28 0.69
CA ILE A 116 -19.98 -5.71 0.55
C ILE A 116 -20.50 -5.96 -0.86
N GLN A 117 -19.85 -6.86 -1.59
CA GLN A 117 -20.40 -7.44 -2.81
C GLN A 117 -21.40 -8.52 -2.43
N LYS A 118 -22.61 -8.43 -3.00
CA LYS A 118 -23.68 -9.40 -2.88
C LYS A 118 -23.94 -10.04 -4.24
N ASP A 119 -23.83 -11.35 -4.29
CA ASP A 119 -24.08 -12.15 -5.48
C ASP A 119 -25.24 -13.12 -5.18
N GLN A 120 -26.19 -13.23 -6.12
CA GLN A 120 -27.28 -14.19 -6.02
C GLN A 120 -26.77 -15.60 -6.32
N ASP A 121 -27.17 -16.61 -5.55
CA ASP A 121 -26.80 -18.00 -5.87
C ASP A 121 -27.59 -18.49 -7.11
N ASN A 122 -26.92 -19.20 -8.03
CA ASN A 122 -27.55 -19.68 -9.25
C ASN A 122 -28.57 -20.76 -8.91
N GLY A 123 -29.86 -20.40 -8.92
CA GLY A 123 -30.97 -21.31 -8.67
C GLY A 123 -31.56 -21.26 -7.25
N LYS A 124 -31.16 -20.28 -6.43
CA LYS A 124 -31.81 -19.98 -5.14
C LYS A 124 -32.07 -18.49 -4.99
N ASP A 125 -33.11 -18.13 -4.25
CA ASP A 125 -33.39 -16.73 -3.84
C ASP A 125 -32.48 -16.25 -2.69
N GLU A 126 -31.28 -16.82 -2.57
CA GLU A 126 -30.32 -16.51 -1.50
C GLU A 126 -29.19 -15.62 -2.03
N TRP A 127 -28.82 -14.62 -1.22
CA TRP A 127 -27.74 -13.67 -1.52
C TRP A 127 -26.51 -13.98 -0.67
N THR A 128 -25.40 -14.30 -1.33
CA THR A 128 -24.12 -14.57 -0.67
C THR A 128 -23.22 -13.33 -0.70
N SER A 129 -22.26 -13.27 0.21
CA SER A 129 -21.24 -12.21 0.25
C SER A 129 -19.92 -12.76 -0.25
N SER A 130 -19.41 -12.24 -1.37
CA SER A 130 -18.14 -12.69 -1.97
C SER A 130 -16.95 -11.86 -1.50
N TYR A 131 -17.05 -10.53 -1.64
CA TYR A 131 -15.99 -9.60 -1.28
C TYR A 131 -16.48 -8.58 -0.27
N THR A 132 -15.62 -8.23 0.68
CA THR A 132 -15.89 -7.18 1.66
C THR A 132 -14.64 -6.36 1.95
N TYR A 133 -14.78 -5.04 2.01
CA TYR A 133 -13.67 -4.12 2.33
C TYR A 133 -14.13 -3.10 3.40
N PRO A 134 -13.29 -2.73 4.37
CA PRO A 134 -11.94 -3.23 4.66
C PRO A 134 -11.92 -4.71 5.11
N GLN A 135 -10.88 -5.49 4.81
CA GLN A 135 -10.78 -6.92 5.18
C GLN A 135 -10.11 -7.14 6.54
N ASN A 136 -9.14 -6.30 6.89
CA ASN A 136 -8.31 -6.44 8.07
C ASN A 136 -7.92 -5.06 8.62
N GLU A 137 -7.23 -5.02 9.76
CA GLU A 137 -6.84 -3.75 10.40
C GLU A 137 -5.90 -2.88 9.54
N CYS A 138 -5.09 -3.48 8.66
CA CYS A 138 -4.19 -2.73 7.78
C CYS A 138 -4.90 -2.04 6.61
N ASP A 139 -6.14 -2.43 6.32
CA ASP A 139 -6.94 -1.76 5.30
C ASP A 139 -7.55 -0.46 5.84
N ILE A 140 -7.60 -0.28 7.16
CA ILE A 140 -8.05 0.98 7.78
C ILE A 140 -7.05 2.08 7.44
N TYR A 141 -7.56 3.16 6.85
CA TYR A 141 -6.74 4.24 6.32
C TYR A 141 -5.79 4.79 7.37
N GLY A 142 -4.49 4.81 7.06
CA GLY A 142 -3.48 5.41 7.91
C GLY A 142 -3.23 4.68 9.24
N ARG A 143 -3.58 3.38 9.35
CA ARG A 143 -3.45 2.57 10.58
C ARG A 143 -2.10 2.70 11.29
N CYS A 144 -1.00 2.80 10.55
CA CYS A 144 0.36 2.88 11.08
C CYS A 144 0.97 4.30 11.11
N GLY A 145 0.16 5.34 10.84
CA GLY A 145 0.62 6.71 10.73
C GLY A 145 1.55 6.97 9.53
N SER A 146 2.05 8.19 9.43
CA SER A 146 2.98 8.59 8.36
C SER A 146 4.31 7.84 8.46
N PHE A 147 4.85 7.41 7.31
CA PHE A 147 6.10 6.64 7.20
C PHE A 147 6.09 5.30 7.97
N GLY A 148 4.93 4.87 8.45
CA GLY A 148 4.69 3.53 8.96
C GLY A 148 4.13 2.63 7.85
N ARG A 149 4.46 1.34 7.92
CA ARG A 149 3.94 0.29 7.04
C ARG A 149 3.19 -0.74 7.86
N CYS A 150 2.00 -1.10 7.38
CA CYS A 150 1.17 -2.14 7.98
C CYS A 150 1.37 -3.49 7.29
N GLU A 151 1.47 -4.57 8.07
CA GLU A 151 1.58 -5.94 7.59
C GLU A 151 0.67 -6.85 8.43
N ALA A 152 -0.43 -7.31 7.83
CA ALA A 152 -1.51 -7.97 8.57
C ALA A 152 -1.08 -9.25 9.30
N ASN A 153 -0.09 -9.97 8.76
CA ASN A 153 0.38 -11.24 9.32
C ASN A 153 1.56 -11.08 10.30
N ARG A 154 1.96 -9.84 10.59
CA ARG A 154 3.09 -9.54 11.49
C ARG A 154 2.60 -9.10 12.86
N LYS A 155 3.40 -9.35 13.90
CA LYS A 155 3.19 -8.82 15.25
C LYS A 155 4.44 -8.06 15.73
N PRO A 156 4.34 -6.76 16.05
CA PRO A 156 3.19 -5.87 15.82
C PRO A 156 2.89 -5.68 14.32
N ILE A 157 1.64 -5.35 13.97
CA ILE A 157 1.21 -5.14 12.57
C ILE A 157 1.89 -3.91 11.94
N CYS A 158 2.30 -2.94 12.75
CA CYS A 158 2.93 -1.71 12.30
C CYS A 158 4.44 -1.72 12.54
N SER A 159 5.18 -1.31 11.51
CA SER A 159 6.63 -1.06 11.59
C SER A 159 6.99 0.19 10.80
N CYS A 160 8.02 0.93 11.21
CA CYS A 160 8.52 2.03 10.41
C CYS A 160 9.16 1.52 9.11
N LEU A 161 9.07 2.32 8.05
CA LEU A 161 9.86 2.09 6.84
C LEU A 161 11.35 2.03 7.17
N ARG A 162 12.13 1.27 6.41
CA ARG A 162 13.59 1.20 6.62
C ARG A 162 14.20 2.60 6.45
N GLY A 163 15.09 2.98 7.37
CA GLY A 163 15.64 4.35 7.47
C GLY A 163 14.80 5.31 8.32
N PHE A 164 13.72 4.83 8.95
CA PHE A 164 12.84 5.61 9.82
C PHE A 164 12.73 4.97 11.21
N GLU A 165 12.28 5.77 12.17
CA GLU A 165 12.05 5.36 13.56
C GLU A 165 10.77 5.99 14.12
N PRO A 166 10.16 5.39 15.17
CA PRO A 166 8.93 5.91 15.74
C PRO A 166 9.11 7.33 16.25
N LYS A 167 8.17 8.22 15.94
CA LYS A 167 8.18 9.60 16.47
C LYS A 167 8.08 9.64 17.99
N ASN A 168 7.31 8.70 18.57
CA ASN A 168 7.21 8.47 20.00
C ASN A 168 7.33 6.97 20.28
N LEU A 169 8.46 6.56 20.87
CA LEU A 169 8.77 5.16 21.11
C LEU A 169 7.86 4.52 22.17
N GLU A 170 7.45 5.26 23.19
CA GLU A 170 6.59 4.76 24.28
C GLU A 170 5.19 4.46 23.75
N ALA A 171 4.60 5.41 23.02
CA ALA A 171 3.31 5.22 22.36
C ALA A 171 3.35 4.03 21.37
N TRP A 172 4.43 3.93 20.59
CA TRP A 172 4.61 2.86 19.62
C TRP A 172 4.69 1.47 20.26
N LYS A 173 5.44 1.35 21.37
CA LYS A 173 5.50 0.12 22.19
C LYS A 173 4.16 -0.20 22.85
N GLY A 174 3.39 0.82 23.20
CA GLY A 174 2.02 0.70 23.72
C GLY A 174 0.94 0.39 22.67
N GLY A 175 1.30 0.21 21.39
CA GLY A 175 0.35 -0.10 20.32
C GLY A 175 -0.36 1.12 19.72
N ASN A 176 0.03 2.33 20.10
CA ASN A 176 -0.45 3.56 19.47
C ASN A 176 0.53 4.02 18.38
N TRP A 177 0.20 3.71 17.13
CA TRP A 177 1.02 4.04 15.94
C TRP A 177 0.60 5.32 15.23
N THR A 178 -0.41 6.04 15.74
CA THR A 178 -0.98 7.23 15.07
C THR A 178 0.04 8.35 14.87
N GLY A 179 1.04 8.46 15.75
CA GLY A 179 2.12 9.43 15.65
C GLY A 179 3.10 9.18 14.49
N GLY A 180 3.04 8.00 13.86
CA GLY A 180 3.88 7.64 12.73
C GLY A 180 5.37 7.56 13.06
N CYS A 181 6.18 7.62 12.01
CA CYS A 181 7.63 7.55 12.05
C CYS A 181 8.27 8.81 11.47
N VAL A 182 9.53 9.04 11.83
CA VAL A 182 10.37 10.12 11.33
C VAL A 182 11.65 9.54 10.74
N ARG A 183 12.27 10.28 9.81
CA ARG A 183 13.55 9.88 9.22
C ARG A 183 14.63 9.87 10.30
N ARG A 184 15.47 8.83 10.31
CA ARG A 184 16.64 8.76 11.22
C ARG A 184 17.73 9.73 10.80
N THR A 185 18.05 9.72 9.51
CA THR A 185 19.07 10.58 8.92
C THR A 185 18.43 11.55 7.91
N PRO A 186 18.69 12.87 8.01
CA PRO A 186 18.25 13.84 7.00
C PRO A 186 18.77 13.53 5.61
N LEU A 187 17.97 13.85 4.59
CA LEU A 187 18.40 13.79 3.19
C LEU A 187 19.46 14.86 2.92
N GLN A 188 20.42 14.54 2.06
CA GLN A 188 21.49 15.46 1.70
C GLN A 188 21.16 16.26 0.44
N CYS A 189 20.16 15.85 -0.34
CA CYS A 189 19.80 16.37 -1.66
C CYS A 189 20.92 17.11 -2.39
N GLY A 190 21.89 16.37 -2.92
CA GLY A 190 22.87 16.94 -3.83
C GLY A 190 23.71 18.10 -3.26
N ILE A 191 24.02 18.16 -1.96
CA ILE A 191 25.13 19.00 -1.48
C ILE A 191 26.43 18.44 -2.06
N VAL A 192 26.70 18.77 -3.31
CA VAL A 192 27.99 18.62 -3.99
C VAL A 192 28.77 19.91 -3.72
N ASN A 193 28.99 20.24 -2.44
CA ASN A 193 30.11 21.12 -2.13
C ASN A 193 31.36 20.26 -2.24
N LYS A 194 32.04 20.35 -3.39
CA LYS A 194 33.42 19.88 -3.58
C LYS A 194 34.37 20.77 -2.75
N THR A 195 34.19 20.82 -1.45
CA THR A 195 35.15 21.43 -0.54
C THR A 195 35.79 20.29 0.23
N ASN A 196 37.05 20.00 -0.12
CA ASN A 196 37.98 19.08 0.56
C ASN A 196 38.06 17.62 0.08
N GLY A 197 37.76 17.33 -1.19
CA GLY A 197 38.14 16.04 -1.81
C GLY A 197 37.33 14.81 -1.38
N GLU A 198 36.40 14.93 -0.43
CA GLU A 198 35.36 13.93 -0.17
C GLU A 198 34.14 14.20 -1.04
N ALA A 199 33.82 13.28 -1.95
CA ALA A 199 32.55 13.28 -2.63
C ALA A 199 31.44 13.00 -1.60
N ASN A 200 30.68 14.03 -1.22
CA ASN A 200 29.40 13.82 -0.55
C ASN A 200 28.57 12.86 -1.42
N LYS A 201 28.23 11.71 -0.85
CA LYS A 201 27.46 10.69 -1.56
C LYS A 201 26.04 11.23 -1.75
N GLU A 202 25.52 11.12 -2.95
CA GLU A 202 24.13 11.44 -3.24
C GLU A 202 23.19 10.52 -2.44
N ASP A 203 22.02 11.03 -2.06
CA ASP A 203 20.93 10.20 -1.56
C ASP A 203 20.66 9.01 -2.50
N GLY A 204 20.06 7.95 -1.98
CA GLY A 204 19.56 6.90 -2.84
C GLY A 204 18.28 6.30 -2.29
N PHE A 205 17.98 5.06 -2.67
CA PHE A 205 16.67 4.48 -2.40
C PHE A 205 16.75 3.08 -1.83
N LEU A 206 15.89 2.81 -0.86
CA LEU A 206 15.61 1.46 -0.37
C LEU A 206 14.37 0.93 -1.08
N LYS A 207 14.54 -0.24 -1.70
CA LYS A 207 13.45 -0.98 -2.36
C LYS A 207 12.56 -1.69 -1.33
N LEU A 208 11.26 -1.57 -1.47
CA LEU A 208 10.24 -2.32 -0.73
C LEU A 208 9.33 -2.96 -1.77
N GLY A 209 9.36 -4.29 -1.87
CA GLY A 209 8.51 -5.02 -2.82
C GLY A 209 7.12 -5.29 -2.27
N MET A 210 6.16 -5.54 -3.17
CA MET A 210 4.79 -5.97 -2.82
C MET A 210 4.07 -4.97 -1.90
N ILE A 211 4.17 -3.67 -2.24
CA ILE A 211 3.60 -2.59 -1.45
C ILE A 211 2.29 -2.10 -2.07
N LYS A 212 1.26 -1.91 -1.24
CA LYS A 212 0.20 -0.94 -1.50
C LYS A 212 0.84 0.43 -1.37
N VAL A 213 1.12 1.06 -2.51
CA VAL A 213 1.82 2.35 -2.54
C VAL A 213 1.02 3.43 -1.79
N PRO A 214 1.70 4.40 -1.15
CA PRO A 214 1.04 5.41 -0.34
C PRO A 214 0.02 6.25 -1.13
N ASP A 215 -0.84 6.94 -0.39
CA ASP A 215 -1.73 7.95 -0.96
C ASP A 215 -0.96 9.15 -1.51
N PHE A 216 -1.63 10.06 -2.23
CA PHE A 216 -1.05 11.31 -2.75
C PHE A 216 0.14 11.15 -3.72
N ALA A 217 0.21 10.04 -4.47
CA ALA A 217 1.18 9.94 -5.55
C ALA A 217 0.90 10.97 -6.65
N GLU A 218 1.98 11.52 -7.21
CA GLU A 218 1.98 12.32 -8.43
C GLU A 218 2.43 11.44 -9.60
N ARG A 219 1.63 11.37 -10.67
CA ARG A 219 1.96 10.62 -11.87
C ARG A 219 2.75 11.47 -12.87
N THR A 220 3.68 10.85 -13.57
CA THR A 220 4.38 11.40 -14.72
C THR A 220 4.49 10.36 -15.83
N SER A 221 4.47 10.79 -17.09
CA SER A 221 4.58 9.90 -18.26
C SER A 221 5.99 9.38 -18.52
N ALA A 222 6.90 9.50 -17.54
CA ALA A 222 8.27 9.06 -17.69
C ALA A 222 8.36 7.52 -17.72
N PRO A 223 9.27 6.96 -18.53
CA PRO A 223 9.53 5.52 -18.53
C PRO A 223 10.20 5.09 -17.22
N GLU A 224 10.14 3.79 -16.92
CA GLU A 224 10.62 3.21 -15.66
C GLU A 224 12.05 3.62 -15.31
N GLU A 225 12.96 3.57 -16.28
CA GLU A 225 14.38 3.83 -16.10
C GLU A 225 14.67 5.28 -15.69
N LYS A 226 13.76 6.20 -16.04
CA LYS A 226 13.88 7.63 -15.70
C LYS A 226 13.24 8.01 -14.38
N CYS A 227 12.36 7.19 -13.82
CA CYS A 227 11.62 7.52 -12.60
C CYS A 227 12.57 7.80 -11.42
N ARG A 228 13.66 7.02 -11.30
CA ARG A 228 14.71 7.22 -10.30
C ARG A 228 15.43 8.55 -10.45
N GLU A 229 15.87 8.89 -11.66
CA GLU A 229 16.61 10.12 -11.95
C GLU A 229 15.74 11.37 -11.72
N ILE A 230 14.47 11.30 -12.13
CA ILE A 230 13.50 12.38 -11.92
C ILE A 230 13.30 12.62 -10.42
N CYS A 231 13.13 11.57 -9.63
CA CYS A 231 12.99 11.73 -8.18
C CYS A 231 14.27 12.28 -7.55
N LEU A 232 15.46 11.79 -7.93
CA LEU A 232 16.72 12.28 -7.36
C LEU A 232 16.97 13.76 -7.62
N SER A 233 16.73 14.19 -8.86
CA SER A 233 16.91 15.58 -9.28
C SER A 233 15.94 16.56 -8.63
N ASN A 234 14.83 16.09 -8.06
CA ASN A 234 13.91 16.88 -7.28
C ASN A 234 14.13 16.68 -5.77
N CYS A 235 14.66 17.69 -5.07
CA CYS A 235 14.90 17.60 -3.61
C CYS A 235 13.65 17.37 -2.77
N SER A 236 12.48 17.72 -3.28
CA SER A 236 11.22 17.48 -2.57
C SER A 236 10.74 16.03 -2.75
N CYS A 237 11.26 15.29 -3.73
CA CYS A 237 10.85 13.91 -3.93
C CYS A 237 11.44 13.01 -2.85
N ILE A 238 10.56 12.26 -2.17
CA ILE A 238 10.90 11.40 -1.05
C ILE A 238 10.71 9.91 -1.32
N ALA A 239 10.00 9.56 -2.39
CA ALA A 239 9.85 8.18 -2.86
C ALA A 239 9.39 8.16 -4.32
N TYR A 240 9.60 7.02 -4.99
CA TYR A 240 9.03 6.75 -6.30
C TYR A 240 8.60 5.29 -6.44
N ALA A 241 7.76 5.03 -7.44
CA ALA A 241 7.38 3.70 -7.90
C ALA A 241 7.07 3.76 -9.39
N TYR A 242 7.01 2.60 -10.03
CA TYR A 242 6.57 2.49 -11.41
C TYR A 242 5.51 1.40 -11.51
N ASP A 243 4.45 1.69 -12.26
CA ASP A 243 3.43 0.71 -12.63
C ASP A 243 3.18 0.85 -14.14
N VAL A 244 3.01 -0.26 -14.85
CA VAL A 244 2.90 -0.25 -16.32
C VAL A 244 1.63 0.49 -16.80
N GLY A 245 0.55 0.47 -16.02
CA GLY A 245 -0.70 1.14 -16.35
C GLY A 245 -0.76 2.61 -15.95
N ILE A 246 0.06 3.03 -14.97
CA ILE A 246 0.10 4.42 -14.48
C ILE A 246 1.29 5.21 -15.05
N GLY A 247 2.43 4.56 -15.19
CA GLY A 247 3.74 5.17 -15.43
C GLY A 247 4.51 5.42 -14.12
N CYS A 248 5.39 6.41 -14.16
CA CYS A 248 6.19 6.81 -13.01
C CYS A 248 5.35 7.57 -11.99
N MET A 249 5.39 7.12 -10.73
CA MET A 249 4.76 7.77 -9.58
C MET A 249 5.82 8.30 -8.63
N SER A 250 5.61 9.50 -8.09
CA SER A 250 6.49 10.12 -7.10
C SER A 250 5.70 10.72 -5.95
N TRP A 251 6.36 10.85 -4.80
CA TRP A 251 5.77 11.45 -3.59
C TRP A 251 6.66 12.58 -3.09
N ARG A 252 6.03 13.66 -2.62
CA ARG A 252 6.71 14.82 -2.01
C ARG A 252 6.37 14.99 -0.53
N ASP A 253 5.15 14.60 -0.16
CA ASP A 253 4.61 14.71 1.19
C ASP A 253 4.66 13.36 1.94
N ASN A 254 4.26 13.40 3.22
CA ASN A 254 4.24 12.26 4.11
C ASN A 254 3.64 10.99 3.48
N LEU A 255 4.42 9.91 3.50
CA LEU A 255 4.00 8.60 3.00
C LEU A 255 2.94 8.02 3.94
N THR A 256 1.69 8.04 3.54
CA THR A 256 0.56 7.62 4.38
C THR A 256 -0.16 6.43 3.75
N ASP A 257 -0.73 5.56 4.60
CA ASP A 257 -1.51 4.40 4.17
C ASP A 257 -0.70 3.37 3.35
N VAL A 258 0.53 3.09 3.81
CA VAL A 258 1.42 2.09 3.22
C VAL A 258 1.14 0.72 3.84
N GLN A 259 0.96 -0.29 2.99
CA GLN A 259 0.70 -1.67 3.42
C GLN A 259 1.62 -2.64 2.68
N GLN A 260 2.14 -3.62 3.41
CA GLN A 260 2.84 -4.78 2.89
C GLN A 260 1.82 -5.85 2.52
N PHE A 261 1.82 -6.27 1.27
CA PHE A 261 1.11 -7.44 0.81
C PHE A 261 2.04 -8.65 0.75
N TYR A 262 1.44 -9.84 0.66
CA TYR A 262 2.16 -11.11 0.67
C TYR A 262 2.58 -11.59 -0.72
N ASN A 263 1.72 -11.40 -1.73
CA ASN A 263 1.87 -11.98 -3.07
C ASN A 263 1.55 -11.01 -4.22
N LYS A 264 1.26 -9.74 -3.91
CA LYS A 264 0.85 -8.72 -4.88
C LYS A 264 1.35 -7.35 -4.46
N GLY A 265 1.24 -6.34 -5.30
CA GLY A 265 1.63 -4.96 -5.02
C GLY A 265 2.83 -4.54 -5.86
N THR A 266 3.33 -3.35 -5.57
CA THR A 266 4.30 -2.67 -6.44
C THR A 266 5.62 -2.48 -5.73
N ASP A 267 6.70 -2.50 -6.51
CA ASP A 267 8.02 -2.11 -6.03
C ASP A 267 8.04 -0.61 -5.73
N PHE A 268 8.27 -0.29 -4.47
CA PHE A 268 8.25 1.07 -3.94
C PHE A 268 9.63 1.44 -3.42
N TYR A 269 10.15 2.60 -3.82
CA TYR A 269 11.52 3.03 -3.57
C TYR A 269 11.52 4.28 -2.71
N VAL A 270 11.92 4.16 -1.45
CA VAL A 270 11.94 5.28 -0.50
C VAL A 270 13.32 5.92 -0.49
N ARG A 271 13.36 7.25 -0.70
CA ARG A 271 14.60 8.02 -0.69
C ARG A 271 15.17 8.06 0.73
N VAL A 272 16.46 7.79 0.89
CA VAL A 272 17.18 7.79 2.16
C VAL A 272 18.59 8.34 2.00
N ALA A 273 19.18 8.76 3.11
CA ALA A 273 20.57 9.22 3.15
C ALA A 273 21.54 8.08 2.76
N PRO A 274 22.74 8.41 2.26
CA PRO A 274 23.74 7.40 1.87
C PRO A 274 24.18 6.46 2.99
N SER A 275 24.18 6.96 4.23
CA SER A 275 24.51 6.18 5.44
C SER A 275 23.54 5.03 5.67
N GLU A 276 22.25 5.24 5.43
CA GLU A 276 21.20 4.23 5.56
C GLU A 276 21.40 3.09 4.54
N LEU A 277 21.82 3.42 3.31
CA LEU A 277 22.15 2.42 2.29
C LEU A 277 23.37 1.57 2.65
N ALA A 278 24.37 2.20 3.28
CA ALA A 278 25.56 1.49 3.74
C ALA A 278 25.24 0.55 4.90
N ALA A 279 24.37 0.98 5.82
CA ALA A 279 23.88 0.15 6.92
C ALA A 279 23.09 -1.05 6.38
N ASP A 280 22.15 -0.82 5.45
CA ASP A 280 21.30 -1.86 4.87
C ASP A 280 22.12 -2.98 4.19
N LYS A 281 23.17 -2.60 3.45
CA LYS A 281 24.09 -3.56 2.82
C LYS A 281 24.85 -4.39 3.86
N LYS A 282 25.21 -3.82 5.00
CA LYS A 282 25.88 -4.56 6.09
C LYS A 282 24.91 -5.53 6.74
N ASP A 283 23.71 -5.09 7.07
CA ASP A 283 22.67 -5.92 7.69
C ASP A 283 22.31 -7.12 6.81
N MET A 284 22.14 -6.90 5.50
CA MET A 284 21.87 -7.98 4.55
C MET A 284 23.04 -8.98 4.45
N LYS A 285 24.30 -8.51 4.46
CA LYS A 285 25.47 -9.41 4.49
C LYS A 285 25.51 -10.27 5.75
N VAL A 286 25.24 -9.67 6.91
CA VAL A 286 25.20 -10.39 8.20
C VAL A 286 24.08 -11.43 8.20
N ALA A 287 22.89 -11.06 7.72
CA ALA A 287 21.73 -11.96 7.64
C ALA A 287 21.96 -13.19 6.73
N ILE A 288 22.82 -13.07 5.71
CA ILE A 288 23.19 -14.19 4.83
C ILE A 288 24.34 -15.02 5.42
N ILE A 289 25.39 -14.36 5.94
CA ILE A 289 26.61 -15.05 6.39
C ILE A 289 26.34 -15.86 7.67
N VAL A 290 25.60 -15.33 8.64
CA VAL A 290 25.40 -15.99 9.94
C VAL A 290 24.72 -17.36 9.80
N PRO A 291 23.58 -17.51 9.10
CA PRO A 291 22.94 -18.81 8.92
C PRO A 291 23.81 -19.80 8.13
N VAL A 292 24.55 -19.33 7.12
CA VAL A 292 25.45 -20.18 6.33
C VAL A 292 26.58 -20.72 7.20
N VAL A 293 27.22 -19.87 8.01
CA VAL A 293 28.30 -20.29 8.91
C VAL A 293 27.80 -21.22 10.00
N VAL A 294 26.65 -20.92 10.61
CA VAL A 294 26.04 -21.81 11.62
C VAL A 294 25.67 -23.15 10.99
N GLY A 295 25.10 -23.15 9.79
CA GLY A 295 24.76 -24.36 9.04
C GLY A 295 25.98 -25.21 8.70
N THR A 296 27.07 -24.59 8.19
CA THR A 296 28.29 -25.33 7.83
C THR A 296 29.00 -25.90 9.06
N VAL A 297 29.07 -25.16 10.16
CA VAL A 297 29.64 -25.66 11.43
C VAL A 297 28.81 -26.80 11.99
N ALA A 298 27.47 -26.70 11.98
CA ALA A 298 26.59 -27.77 12.43
C ALA A 298 26.76 -29.05 11.59
N ILE A 299 26.85 -28.93 10.26
CA ILE A 299 27.09 -30.06 9.36
C ILE A 299 28.46 -30.70 9.63
N ALA A 300 29.50 -29.89 9.85
CA ALA A 300 30.84 -30.39 10.15
C ALA A 300 30.88 -31.16 11.47
N ILE A 301 30.21 -30.66 12.52
CA ILE A 301 30.10 -31.33 13.82
C ILE A 301 29.35 -32.67 13.67
N CYS A 302 28.22 -32.67 12.96
CA CYS A 302 27.46 -33.90 12.68
C CYS A 302 28.35 -34.92 11.93
N ALA A 303 29.02 -34.51 10.85
CA ALA A 303 29.91 -35.39 10.09
C ALA A 303 31.06 -35.97 10.95
N PHE A 304 31.62 -35.18 11.88
CA PHE A 304 32.65 -35.65 12.79
C PHE A 304 32.13 -36.67 13.81
N SER A 305 30.92 -36.45 14.36
CA SER A 305 30.28 -37.40 15.27
C SER A 305 29.90 -38.73 14.60
N TYR A 306 29.42 -38.72 13.35
CA TYR A 306 29.09 -39.94 12.61
C TYR A 306 30.33 -40.64 12.04
N GLY A 307 31.36 -39.89 11.62
CA GLY A 307 32.63 -40.44 11.13
C GLY A 307 33.53 -41.00 12.23
N GLY A 308 33.44 -40.48 13.46
CA GLY A 308 34.16 -41.00 14.63
C GLY A 308 33.59 -42.33 15.17
N GLY A 309 32.30 -42.59 14.96
CA GLY A 309 31.64 -43.83 15.39
C GLY A 309 32.06 -45.07 14.59
N TRP A 310 32.53 -44.91 13.35
CA TRP A 310 32.97 -46.04 12.51
C TRP A 310 34.41 -46.50 12.77
N ARG A 311 35.21 -45.74 13.52
CA ARG A 311 36.59 -46.13 13.85
C ARG A 311 36.73 -47.03 15.08
N ASN A 312 35.68 -47.17 15.89
CA ASN A 312 35.72 -47.96 17.13
C ASN A 312 34.94 -49.29 17.09
N VAL A 313 34.49 -49.75 15.91
CA VAL A 313 33.84 -51.07 15.73
C VAL A 313 34.74 -51.96 14.86
N LYS A 314 35.94 -52.26 15.33
CA LYS A 314 36.76 -53.41 14.91
C LYS A 314 37.62 -53.87 16.09
N GLN A 315 37.02 -54.65 16.98
CA GLN A 315 37.68 -55.72 17.73
C GLN A 315 36.66 -56.85 17.91
#